data_AF-A0A1H6KEX3-F1
#
_entry.id   AF-A0A1H6KEX3-F1
#
_cell.length_a   1.000
_cell.length_b   1.000
_cell.length_c   1.000
_cell.angle_alpha   90.00
_cell.angle_beta   90.00
_cell.angle_gamma   90.00
#
_symmetry.space_group_name_H-M   'P 1'
#
loop_
_entity.id
_entity.type
_entity.pdbx_description
1 polymer ?
#
loop_
_entity_poly.entity_id
_entity_poly.type
_entity_poly.pdbx_seq_one_letter_code
_entity_poly.pdbx_strand_id
1 'polypeptide(L)'
;MNKFMKKAMAAACALAVVGGVPTAFGTEIFPPALTASAAENEVTLTEAQVELASSITLDFYADKSSLAAASVDSVELSGPNGVKNISVDADSEVFSYDLYPTQLGEDVTIKFKNGDDIVKIADKGESFKYTVNDYCAAVEAGSSTDYTDEAKNAAKSLKNLGIASDNYFNNKDTAITFMDESYDLSSYAPDFGEDTTAKISLLLDSITKFRVYIDGLTVPESADLEDSDGVTSIYSQNGKNGKACFESTFLYPQFFSEVQTITYGSKTYKASALSYCFRALNSSDAKTQNIGKAAYEYYKYITAYLA
;
A
#
# COMPACT_ATOMS: atom_id res chain seq x y z
N MET A 1 52.97 24.76 -15.38
CA MET A 1 51.79 25.64 -15.18
C MET A 1 50.55 24.84 -15.50
N ASN A 2 49.90 24.33 -14.45
CA ASN A 2 48.81 23.37 -14.55
C ASN A 2 47.53 24.03 -15.10
N LYS A 3 47.06 23.47 -16.22
CA LYS A 3 45.71 23.64 -16.72
C LYS A 3 44.78 22.85 -15.80
N PHE A 4 44.09 23.50 -14.87
CA PHE A 4 42.79 23.07 -14.34
C PHE A 4 42.35 24.20 -13.40
N MET A 5 41.16 24.74 -13.62
CA MET A 5 40.48 25.86 -12.93
C MET A 5 40.42 27.18 -13.72
N LYS A 6 39.20 27.73 -13.75
CA LYS A 6 38.74 29.03 -14.26
C LYS A 6 38.30 29.07 -15.73
N LYS A 7 37.04 28.70 -15.95
CA LYS A 7 36.11 29.57 -16.70
C LYS A 7 34.83 29.76 -15.89
N ALA A 8 34.72 30.96 -15.33
CA ALA A 8 33.48 31.65 -14.96
C ALA A 8 32.64 31.86 -16.24
N MET A 9 31.33 31.57 -16.23
CA MET A 9 30.22 32.46 -15.84
C MET A 9 29.77 33.41 -16.97
N ALA A 10 28.43 33.50 -17.11
CA ALA A 10 27.61 34.36 -17.99
C ALA A 10 27.46 33.85 -19.45
N ALA A 11 26.27 33.82 -20.06
CA ALA A 11 25.05 34.58 -19.82
C ALA A 11 23.79 33.77 -20.19
N ALA A 12 22.70 34.18 -19.54
CA ALA A 12 21.36 33.65 -19.64
C ALA A 12 20.63 34.04 -20.94
N CYS A 13 19.47 33.36 -21.07
CA CYS A 13 18.24 33.76 -21.76
C CYS A 13 17.90 33.06 -23.08
N ALA A 14 16.85 32.24 -22.96
CA ALA A 14 15.69 32.07 -23.83
C ALA A 14 15.64 30.74 -24.58
N LEU A 15 14.54 29.98 -24.62
CA LEU A 15 13.26 29.97 -23.91
C LEU A 15 12.55 28.69 -24.40
N ALA A 16 11.97 27.92 -23.47
CA ALA A 16 10.84 26.99 -23.59
C ALA A 16 10.78 25.95 -24.73
N VAL A 17 10.56 24.67 -24.36
CA VAL A 17 9.27 23.95 -24.52
C VAL A 17 9.45 22.50 -24.04
N VAL A 18 8.76 22.19 -22.93
CA VAL A 18 8.11 20.92 -22.56
C VAL A 18 8.98 19.66 -22.43
N GLY A 19 9.10 19.20 -21.19
CA GLY A 19 9.64 17.89 -20.83
C GLY A 19 10.12 17.91 -19.39
N GLY A 20 9.18 18.13 -18.47
CA GLY A 20 9.47 18.11 -17.04
C GLY A 20 10.17 16.82 -16.66
N VAL A 21 11.35 16.97 -16.06
CA VAL A 21 12.04 15.91 -15.34
C VAL A 21 11.08 15.45 -14.22
N PRO A 22 10.86 14.14 -14.01
CA PRO A 22 10.01 13.67 -12.93
C PRO A 22 10.57 14.20 -11.62
N THR A 23 9.79 15.03 -10.94
CA THR A 23 9.99 15.37 -9.54
C THR A 23 10.05 14.08 -8.73
N ALA A 24 10.96 14.06 -7.77
CA ALA A 24 11.08 13.00 -6.78
C ALA A 24 9.69 12.54 -6.30
N PHE A 25 9.38 11.25 -6.48
CA PHE A 25 8.18 10.63 -5.95
C PHE A 25 8.26 10.74 -4.42
N GLY A 26 7.53 11.72 -3.86
CA GLY A 26 7.34 11.79 -2.42
C GLY A 26 6.60 10.54 -1.98
N THR A 27 7.07 9.91 -0.91
CA THR A 27 6.22 9.10 -0.04
C THR A 27 5.09 10.00 0.43
N GLU A 28 3.95 9.98 -0.27
CA GLU A 28 2.81 10.83 0.06
C GLU A 28 2.06 10.21 1.24
N ILE A 29 2.33 10.84 2.38
CA ILE A 29 1.89 10.48 3.71
C ILE A 29 0.43 10.91 3.88
N PHE A 30 -0.42 9.97 4.29
CA PHE A 30 -1.79 10.26 4.72
C PHE A 30 -1.77 11.21 5.93
N PRO A 31 -2.59 12.26 5.97
CA PRO A 31 -2.50 13.29 7.01
C PRO A 31 -2.67 12.74 8.44
N PRO A 32 -2.02 13.36 9.44
CA PRO A 32 -1.98 12.92 10.83
C PRO A 32 -3.37 12.67 11.43
N ALA A 33 -3.54 11.64 12.24
CA ALA A 33 -4.59 11.58 13.24
C ALA A 33 -3.94 11.37 14.61
N LEU A 34 -4.35 12.16 15.62
CA LEU A 34 -3.79 12.29 16.98
C LEU A 34 -2.77 13.44 17.12
N THR A 35 -2.83 14.15 18.25
CA THR A 35 -1.76 15.02 18.80
C THR A 35 -1.78 14.87 20.32
N ALA A 36 -0.61 14.77 20.95
CA ALA A 36 -0.45 14.73 22.41
C ALA A 36 0.73 15.62 22.85
N SER A 37 0.77 16.01 24.12
CA SER A 37 1.90 16.72 24.74
C SER A 37 2.31 16.05 26.04
N ALA A 38 3.60 15.75 26.24
CA ALA A 38 4.10 14.99 27.40
C ALA A 38 4.69 15.81 28.56
N ALA A 39 4.78 15.17 29.73
CA ALA A 39 5.63 15.53 30.86
C ALA A 39 7.02 14.84 30.79
N GLU A 40 7.94 15.14 31.72
CA GLU A 40 9.28 14.50 31.77
C GLU A 40 9.19 12.96 31.93
N ASN A 41 10.01 12.22 31.16
CA ASN A 41 10.12 10.75 31.12
C ASN A 41 8.93 9.97 30.52
N GLU A 42 8.07 10.63 29.76
CA GLU A 42 7.04 9.97 28.94
C GLU A 42 7.34 10.20 27.45
N VAL A 43 6.94 9.24 26.61
CA VAL A 43 6.99 9.37 25.15
C VAL A 43 5.74 10.10 24.66
N THR A 44 5.92 11.07 23.77
CA THR A 44 4.81 11.69 23.03
C THR A 44 4.63 10.95 21.72
N LEU A 45 3.48 10.30 21.53
CA LEU A 45 3.03 9.92 20.20
C LEU A 45 2.46 11.17 19.52
N THR A 46 3.09 11.60 18.44
CA THR A 46 2.72 12.82 17.73
C THR A 46 1.54 12.57 16.81
N GLU A 47 1.49 11.42 16.12
CA GLU A 47 0.44 11.06 15.19
C GLU A 47 0.49 9.57 14.80
N ALA A 48 -0.60 9.04 14.26
CA ALA A 48 -0.63 7.78 13.54
C ALA A 48 -1.18 7.99 12.12
N GLN A 49 -0.60 7.30 11.14
CA GLN A 49 -0.90 7.45 9.71
C GLN A 49 -0.86 6.12 8.99
N VAL A 50 -1.46 6.07 7.80
CA VAL A 50 -1.47 4.86 6.98
C VAL A 50 -0.72 5.10 5.68
N GLU A 51 0.43 4.46 5.51
CA GLU A 51 1.14 4.45 4.24
C GLU A 51 0.51 3.41 3.30
N LEU A 52 0.17 3.86 2.08
CA LEU A 52 -0.41 3.01 1.04
C LEU A 52 0.67 2.53 0.09
N ALA A 53 1.47 1.59 0.58
CA ALA A 53 2.44 0.90 -0.23
C ALA A 53 1.82 -0.36 -0.88
N SER A 54 2.70 -1.24 -1.34
CA SER A 54 2.28 -2.57 -1.79
C SER A 54 1.71 -3.43 -0.65
N SER A 55 2.04 -3.14 0.60
CA SER A 55 1.30 -3.48 1.81
C SER A 55 0.65 -2.22 2.40
N ILE A 56 -0.44 -2.39 3.15
CA ILE A 56 -1.02 -1.29 3.92
C ILE A 56 -0.24 -1.21 5.22
N THR A 57 0.37 -0.08 5.51
CA THR A 57 1.26 0.05 6.67
C THR A 57 0.69 1.07 7.63
N LEU A 58 0.61 0.71 8.92
CA LEU A 58 0.24 1.64 9.98
C LEU A 58 1.51 2.18 10.64
N ASP A 59 1.71 3.48 10.54
CA ASP A 59 2.86 4.20 11.08
C ASP A 59 2.49 4.93 12.36
N PHE A 60 3.30 4.74 13.39
CA PHE A 60 3.24 5.51 14.63
C PHE A 60 4.41 6.47 14.68
N TYR A 61 4.10 7.75 14.79
CA TYR A 61 5.10 8.81 14.91
C TYR A 61 5.27 9.18 16.38
N ALA A 62 6.51 9.31 16.81
CA ALA A 62 6.87 9.75 18.14
C ALA A 62 7.82 10.94 18.10
N ASP A 63 7.69 11.84 19.07
CA ASP A 63 8.58 12.98 19.20
C ASP A 63 10.00 12.52 19.60
N LYS A 64 10.99 12.80 18.75
CA LYS A 64 12.41 12.41 18.97
C LYS A 64 12.94 12.88 20.31
N SER A 65 12.57 14.09 20.74
CA SER A 65 13.07 14.66 22.00
C SER A 65 12.54 13.87 23.19
N SER A 66 11.28 13.45 23.15
CA SER A 66 10.66 12.61 24.17
C SER A 66 11.24 11.19 24.24
N LEU A 67 11.56 10.59 23.09
CA LEU A 67 12.24 9.29 23.02
C LEU A 67 13.63 9.35 23.69
N ALA A 68 14.41 10.38 23.36
CA ALA A 68 15.74 10.58 23.93
C ALA A 68 15.68 10.89 25.42
N ALA A 69 14.75 11.75 25.86
CA ALA A 69 14.59 12.11 27.27
C ALA A 69 14.21 10.90 28.13
N ALA A 70 13.31 10.04 27.64
CA ALA A 70 12.91 8.82 28.32
C ALA A 70 13.91 7.66 28.14
N SER A 71 15.02 7.89 27.44
CA SER A 71 16.07 6.89 27.16
C SER A 71 15.52 5.61 26.53
N VAL A 72 14.57 5.74 25.61
CA VAL A 72 14.01 4.60 24.88
C VAL A 72 15.11 3.98 24.01
N ASP A 73 15.31 2.67 24.13
CA ASP A 73 16.26 1.90 23.32
C ASP A 73 15.57 0.98 22.30
N SER A 74 14.28 0.69 22.50
CA SER A 74 13.51 -0.19 21.64
C SER A 74 12.01 0.07 21.66
N VAL A 75 11.36 -0.31 20.56
CA VAL A 75 9.91 -0.28 20.38
C VAL A 75 9.42 -1.68 20.07
N GLU A 76 8.39 -2.12 20.77
CA GLU A 76 7.64 -3.34 20.46
C GLU A 76 6.34 -2.94 19.75
N LEU A 77 6.21 -3.36 18.49
CA LEU A 77 4.94 -3.34 17.77
C LEU A 77 4.36 -4.76 17.77
N SER A 78 3.12 -4.92 18.17
CA SER A 78 2.43 -6.21 18.14
C SER A 78 1.06 -6.10 17.48
N GLY A 79 0.72 -7.08 16.65
CA GLY A 79 -0.58 -7.15 15.98
C GLY A 79 -0.80 -8.52 15.32
N PRO A 80 -1.69 -8.61 14.31
CA PRO A 80 -2.04 -9.90 13.69
C PRO A 80 -0.87 -10.62 13.02
N ASN A 81 0.08 -9.86 12.47
CA ASN A 81 1.28 -10.40 11.83
C ASN A 81 2.45 -10.69 12.80
N GLY A 82 2.18 -10.77 14.11
CA GLY A 82 3.15 -11.11 15.15
C GLY A 82 3.72 -9.91 15.89
N VAL A 83 4.93 -10.06 16.42
CA VAL A 83 5.63 -9.03 17.20
C VAL A 83 6.89 -8.59 16.46
N LYS A 84 7.05 -7.28 16.26
CA LYS A 84 8.27 -6.65 15.74
C LYS A 84 8.93 -5.87 16.87
N ASN A 85 10.21 -6.14 17.10
CA ASN A 85 11.04 -5.33 18.01
C ASN A 85 11.99 -4.49 17.15
N ILE A 86 11.93 -3.18 17.35
CA ILE A 86 12.67 -2.18 16.58
C ILE A 86 13.64 -1.50 17.53
N SER A 87 14.93 -1.48 17.21
CA SER A 87 15.91 -0.70 17.96
C SER A 87 15.72 0.79 17.65
N VAL A 88 15.78 1.62 18.69
CA VAL A 88 15.67 3.08 18.56
C VAL A 88 17.07 3.68 18.50
N ASP A 89 17.31 4.47 17.48
CA ASP A 89 18.50 5.31 17.33
C ASP A 89 18.14 6.81 17.39
N ALA A 90 19.13 7.68 17.22
CA ALA A 90 18.94 9.13 17.30
C ALA A 90 18.04 9.71 16.21
N ASP A 91 17.84 8.98 15.11
CA ASP A 91 17.06 9.44 13.95
C ASP A 91 15.66 8.83 13.90
N SER A 92 15.36 7.85 14.76
CA SER A 92 14.10 7.13 14.83
C SER A 92 12.93 8.03 15.25
N GLU A 93 11.94 8.17 14.37
CA GLU A 93 10.67 8.86 14.67
C GLU A 93 9.42 8.12 14.20
N VAL A 94 9.57 7.13 13.31
CA VAL A 94 8.46 6.39 12.71
C VAL A 94 8.60 4.91 13.00
N PHE A 95 7.52 4.28 13.45
CA PHE A 95 7.45 2.85 13.73
C PHE A 95 6.32 2.21 12.93
N SER A 96 6.69 1.37 11.96
CA SER A 96 5.79 0.89 10.91
C SER A 96 5.35 -0.56 11.10
N TYR A 97 4.05 -0.82 10.94
CA TYR A 97 3.46 -2.15 11.02
C TYR A 97 2.65 -2.50 9.78
N ASP A 98 3.11 -3.49 9.01
CA ASP A 98 2.42 -3.95 7.81
C ASP A 98 1.18 -4.78 8.16
N LEU A 99 0.09 -4.50 7.46
CA LEU A 99 -1.20 -5.14 7.57
C LEU A 99 -1.68 -5.61 6.21
N TYR A 100 -2.46 -6.68 6.22
CA TYR A 100 -3.19 -7.12 5.05
C TYR A 100 -4.55 -6.43 4.99
N PRO A 101 -5.14 -6.24 3.81
CA PRO A 101 -6.53 -5.82 3.67
C PRO A 101 -7.52 -6.56 4.58
N THR A 102 -7.32 -7.85 4.88
CA THR A 102 -8.20 -8.58 5.81
C THR A 102 -8.06 -8.18 7.28
N GLN A 103 -7.07 -7.36 7.62
CA GLN A 103 -6.63 -7.06 9.00
C GLN A 103 -6.83 -5.59 9.39
N LEU A 104 -7.49 -4.78 8.56
CA LEU A 104 -7.62 -3.32 8.81
C LEU A 104 -8.40 -2.97 10.08
N GLY A 105 -9.21 -3.90 10.57
CA GLY A 105 -9.94 -3.78 11.84
C GLY A 105 -9.24 -4.42 13.04
N GLU A 106 -8.01 -4.94 12.89
CA GLU A 106 -7.28 -5.60 13.97
C GLU A 106 -6.35 -4.61 14.70
N ASP A 107 -6.23 -4.80 16.02
CA ASP A 107 -5.38 -3.98 16.89
C ASP A 107 -3.90 -4.09 16.47
N VAL A 108 -3.26 -2.94 16.26
CA VAL A 108 -1.81 -2.80 16.37
C VAL A 108 -1.50 -2.05 17.65
N THR A 109 -0.61 -2.63 18.46
CA THR A 109 -0.20 -2.07 19.74
C THR A 109 1.25 -1.64 19.67
N ILE A 110 1.54 -0.41 20.08
CA ILE A 110 2.90 0.11 20.26
C ILE A 110 3.25 0.22 21.76
N LYS A 111 4.47 -0.19 22.10
CA LYS A 111 5.11 0.01 23.41
C LYS A 111 6.54 0.49 23.25
N PHE A 112 6.97 1.41 24.10
CA PHE A 112 8.35 1.89 24.17
C PHE A 112 9.05 1.24 25.36
N LYS A 113 10.33 0.91 25.20
CA LYS A 113 11.13 0.22 26.22
C LYS A 113 12.49 0.88 26.43
N ASN A 114 13.00 0.76 27.64
CA ASN A 114 14.37 1.03 28.03
C ASN A 114 14.90 -0.22 28.75
N GLY A 115 15.66 -1.05 28.04
CA GLY A 115 15.94 -2.41 28.47
C GLY A 115 14.66 -3.22 28.65
N ASP A 116 14.46 -3.77 29.84
CA ASP A 116 13.26 -4.56 30.19
C ASP A 116 12.09 -3.68 30.68
N ASP A 117 12.34 -2.40 30.97
CA ASP A 117 11.33 -1.49 31.54
C ASP A 117 10.44 -0.90 30.45
N ILE A 118 9.13 -0.85 30.70
CA ILE A 118 8.16 -0.20 29.82
C ILE A 118 8.15 1.31 30.11
N VAL A 119 8.36 2.10 29.05
CA VAL A 119 8.26 3.56 29.09
C VAL A 119 6.81 3.95 28.78
N LYS A 120 6.26 4.85 29.60
CA LYS A 120 4.88 5.33 29.42
C LYS A 120 4.75 6.25 28.22
N ILE A 121 3.59 6.18 27.59
CA ILE A 121 3.12 7.08 26.54
C ILE A 121 2.17 8.08 27.18
N ALA A 122 2.44 9.38 26.97
CA ALA A 122 1.63 10.46 27.51
C ALA A 122 0.16 10.28 27.15
N ASP A 123 -0.72 10.40 28.15
CA ASP A 123 -2.18 10.22 28.05
C ASP A 123 -2.68 8.85 27.54
N LYS A 124 -1.79 7.89 27.26
CA LYS A 124 -2.13 6.54 26.75
C LYS A 124 -1.70 5.41 27.68
N GLY A 125 -0.82 5.66 28.65
CA GLY A 125 -0.36 4.66 29.61
C GLY A 125 0.82 3.82 29.08
N GLU A 126 0.86 2.53 29.39
CA GLU A 126 2.00 1.65 29.05
C GLU A 126 2.03 1.19 27.58
N SER A 127 0.93 1.39 26.85
CA SER A 127 0.82 0.98 25.45
C SER A 127 -0.29 1.78 24.76
N PHE A 128 -0.17 1.98 23.45
CA PHE A 128 -1.23 2.56 22.64
C PHE A 128 -1.72 1.55 21.60
N LYS A 129 -3.04 1.42 21.47
CA LYS A 129 -3.69 0.53 20.51
C LYS A 129 -4.39 1.35 19.44
N TYR A 130 -4.24 0.93 18.19
CA TYR A 130 -4.85 1.61 17.06
C TYR A 130 -5.08 0.65 15.88
N THR A 131 -6.09 0.92 15.07
CA THR A 131 -6.40 0.14 13.87
C THR A 131 -6.40 1.04 12.64
N VAL A 132 -6.27 0.47 11.43
CA VAL A 132 -6.46 1.23 10.19
C VAL A 132 -7.90 1.75 10.07
N ASN A 133 -8.89 1.01 10.60
CA ASN A 133 -10.26 1.47 10.65
C ASN A 133 -10.46 2.68 11.57
N ASP A 134 -9.75 2.76 12.70
CA ASP A 134 -9.74 3.94 13.58
C ASP A 134 -9.15 5.14 12.84
N TYR A 135 -8.05 4.93 12.12
CA TYR A 135 -7.46 5.94 11.25
C TYR A 135 -8.45 6.45 10.21
N CYS A 136 -9.06 5.56 9.42
CA CYS A 136 -10.04 5.94 8.41
C CYS A 136 -11.23 6.70 9.01
N ALA A 137 -11.72 6.28 10.18
CA ALA A 137 -12.80 6.97 10.87
C ALA A 137 -12.42 8.39 11.30
N ALA A 138 -11.18 8.61 11.75
CA ALA A 138 -10.69 9.94 12.10
C ALA A 138 -10.63 10.87 10.87
N VAL A 139 -10.11 10.38 9.74
CA VAL A 139 -10.07 11.13 8.47
C VAL A 139 -11.47 11.46 7.97
N GLU A 140 -12.38 10.48 7.97
CA GLU A 140 -13.78 10.65 7.54
C GLU A 140 -14.53 11.71 8.38
N ALA A 141 -14.30 11.71 9.70
CA ALA A 141 -14.96 12.63 10.65
C ALA A 141 -14.32 14.03 10.72
N GLY A 142 -13.06 14.16 10.27
CA GLY A 142 -12.33 15.42 10.34
C GLY A 142 -12.93 16.51 9.45
N SER A 143 -12.63 17.77 9.77
CA SER A 143 -13.20 18.90 9.04
C SER A 143 -12.56 19.05 7.65
N SER A 144 -13.16 19.83 6.76
CA SER A 144 -12.58 20.11 5.44
C SER A 144 -11.33 21.00 5.50
N THR A 145 -11.02 21.60 6.66
CA THR A 145 -9.73 22.28 6.88
C THR A 145 -8.62 21.30 7.23
N ASP A 146 -8.97 20.12 7.75
CA ASP A 146 -8.02 19.10 8.18
C ASP A 146 -7.82 18.03 7.09
N TYR A 147 -8.87 17.72 6.31
CA TYR A 147 -8.84 16.70 5.26
C TYR A 147 -9.67 17.09 4.03
N THR A 148 -9.12 16.87 2.83
CA THR A 148 -9.82 17.08 1.56
C THR A 148 -10.89 16.01 1.31
N ASP A 149 -11.81 16.26 0.38
CA ASP A 149 -12.79 15.26 -0.02
C ASP A 149 -12.11 14.04 -0.68
N GLU A 150 -10.99 14.24 -1.39
CA GLU A 150 -10.16 13.18 -1.95
C GLU A 150 -9.59 12.29 -0.85
N ALA A 151 -9.03 12.87 0.22
CA ALA A 151 -8.50 12.10 1.35
C ALA A 151 -9.60 11.30 2.06
N LYS A 152 -10.80 11.87 2.21
CA LYS A 152 -11.96 11.18 2.80
C LYS A 152 -12.45 10.03 1.93
N ASN A 153 -12.53 10.23 0.62
CA ASN A 153 -12.92 9.17 -0.31
C ASN A 153 -11.86 8.05 -0.37
N ALA A 154 -10.57 8.42 -0.31
CA ALA A 154 -9.46 7.49 -0.20
C ALA A 154 -9.58 6.62 1.07
N ALA A 155 -9.79 7.23 2.24
CA ALA A 155 -10.02 6.51 3.50
C ALA A 155 -11.25 5.59 3.43
N LYS A 156 -12.37 6.07 2.89
CA LYS A 156 -13.59 5.27 2.73
C LYS A 156 -13.38 4.08 1.78
N SER A 157 -12.63 4.26 0.70
CA SER A 157 -12.30 3.19 -0.25
C SER A 157 -11.43 2.10 0.39
N LEU A 158 -10.45 2.49 1.21
CA LEU A 158 -9.57 1.59 1.96
C LEU A 158 -10.37 0.75 2.96
N LYS A 159 -11.28 1.39 3.70
CA LYS A 159 -12.21 0.70 4.61
C LYS A 159 -13.12 -0.28 3.88
N ASN A 160 -13.68 0.11 2.73
CA ASN A 160 -14.47 -0.79 1.87
C ASN A 160 -13.64 -1.98 1.37
N LEU A 161 -12.38 -1.76 0.98
CA LEU A 161 -11.46 -2.84 0.60
C LEU A 161 -11.22 -3.81 1.77
N GLY A 162 -11.04 -3.29 2.98
CA GLY A 162 -10.86 -4.14 4.15
C GLY A 162 -12.07 -5.02 4.44
N ILE A 163 -13.27 -4.43 4.45
CA ILE A 163 -14.52 -5.17 4.66
C ILE A 163 -14.74 -6.20 3.54
N ALA A 164 -14.53 -5.82 2.27
CA ALA A 164 -14.68 -6.73 1.15
C ALA A 164 -13.69 -7.91 1.22
N SER A 165 -12.46 -7.64 1.65
CA SER A 165 -11.41 -8.65 1.79
C SER A 165 -11.76 -9.63 2.91
N ASP A 166 -12.16 -9.15 4.08
CA ASP A 166 -12.57 -10.00 5.21
C ASP A 166 -13.81 -10.84 4.87
N ASN A 167 -14.79 -10.25 4.18
CA ASN A 167 -15.96 -10.98 3.66
C ASN A 167 -15.56 -12.10 2.69
N TYR A 168 -14.63 -11.83 1.77
CA TYR A 168 -14.21 -12.78 0.74
C TYR A 168 -13.33 -13.91 1.29
N PHE A 169 -12.30 -13.59 2.06
CA PHE A 169 -11.30 -14.57 2.53
C PHE A 169 -11.71 -15.28 3.82
N ASN A 170 -12.41 -14.60 4.72
CA ASN A 170 -12.80 -15.15 6.02
C ASN A 170 -14.30 -15.46 6.11
N ASN A 171 -15.00 -15.44 4.97
CA ASN A 171 -16.42 -15.75 4.82
C ASN A 171 -17.33 -14.95 5.78
N LYS A 172 -17.01 -13.67 5.99
CA LYS A 172 -17.85 -12.71 6.72
C LYS A 172 -18.94 -12.14 5.81
N ASP A 173 -19.94 -11.49 6.43
CA ASP A 173 -21.09 -10.88 5.74
C ASP A 173 -21.33 -9.42 6.22
N THR A 174 -20.26 -8.70 6.54
CA THR A 174 -20.34 -7.29 6.95
C THR A 174 -20.82 -6.44 5.78
N ALA A 175 -21.80 -5.56 6.01
CA ALA A 175 -22.35 -4.71 4.96
C ALA A 175 -21.31 -3.73 4.40
N ILE A 176 -21.35 -3.50 3.08
CA ILE A 176 -20.46 -2.56 2.38
C ILE A 176 -21.33 -1.55 1.64
N THR A 177 -21.03 -0.27 1.81
CA THR A 177 -21.64 0.82 1.04
C THR A 177 -20.58 1.39 0.11
N PHE A 178 -20.65 0.95 -1.15
CA PHE A 178 -19.82 1.47 -2.22
C PHE A 178 -20.15 2.93 -2.52
N MET A 179 -19.14 3.68 -2.99
CA MET A 179 -19.27 5.09 -3.34
C MET A 179 -19.78 5.27 -4.77
N ASP A 180 -19.41 4.36 -5.68
CA ASP A 180 -19.87 4.36 -7.06
C ASP A 180 -21.10 3.48 -7.25
N GLU A 181 -22.02 3.95 -8.09
CA GLU A 181 -23.22 3.18 -8.48
C GLU A 181 -23.01 2.39 -9.78
N SER A 182 -21.98 2.73 -10.56
CA SER A 182 -21.68 2.11 -11.87
C SER A 182 -20.19 1.85 -12.06
N TYR A 183 -19.86 0.64 -12.52
CA TYR A 183 -18.49 0.21 -12.78
C TYR A 183 -18.36 -0.24 -14.24
N ASP A 184 -17.75 0.59 -15.09
CA ASP A 184 -17.35 0.19 -16.45
C ASP A 184 -15.85 -0.09 -16.49
N LEU A 185 -15.51 -1.37 -16.55
CA LEU A 185 -14.13 -1.85 -16.68
C LEU A 185 -13.86 -2.50 -18.03
N SER A 186 -14.70 -2.25 -19.04
CA SER A 186 -14.57 -2.87 -20.36
C SER A 186 -13.21 -2.58 -21.02
N SER A 187 -12.64 -1.39 -20.78
CA SER A 187 -11.30 -1.00 -21.22
C SER A 187 -10.16 -1.82 -20.59
N TYR A 188 -10.42 -2.51 -19.48
CA TYR A 188 -9.46 -3.33 -18.75
C TYR A 188 -9.66 -4.84 -18.97
N ALA A 189 -10.50 -5.24 -19.92
CA ALA A 189 -10.65 -6.65 -20.27
C ALA A 189 -9.28 -7.26 -20.63
N PRO A 190 -8.90 -8.42 -20.06
CA PRO A 190 -7.63 -9.06 -20.38
C PRO A 190 -7.63 -9.55 -21.83
N ASP A 191 -6.48 -9.44 -22.50
CA ASP A 191 -6.24 -10.04 -23.81
C ASP A 191 -5.38 -11.28 -23.65
N PHE A 192 -6.02 -12.45 -23.65
CA PHE A 192 -5.36 -13.75 -23.62
C PHE A 192 -5.39 -14.45 -24.99
N GLY A 193 -5.74 -13.72 -26.05
CA GLY A 193 -5.98 -14.29 -27.38
C GLY A 193 -7.01 -15.43 -27.35
N GLU A 194 -6.72 -16.52 -28.03
CA GLU A 194 -7.57 -17.73 -28.08
C GLU A 194 -7.42 -18.64 -26.83
N ASP A 195 -6.56 -18.28 -25.88
CA ASP A 195 -6.28 -19.09 -24.71
C ASP A 195 -7.36 -18.95 -23.63
N THR A 196 -8.38 -19.78 -23.73
CA THR A 196 -9.49 -19.82 -22.76
C THR A 196 -9.09 -20.37 -21.38
N THR A 197 -7.91 -20.98 -21.27
CA THR A 197 -7.44 -21.56 -20.01
C THR A 197 -6.79 -20.53 -19.09
N ALA A 198 -6.27 -19.44 -19.65
CA ALA A 198 -5.60 -18.40 -18.89
C ALA A 198 -6.54 -17.72 -17.87
N LYS A 199 -6.01 -17.41 -16.69
CA LYS A 199 -6.74 -16.77 -15.58
C LYS A 199 -5.84 -15.76 -14.88
N ILE A 200 -6.40 -14.60 -14.51
CA ILE A 200 -5.72 -13.63 -13.65
C ILE A 200 -6.13 -13.81 -12.17
N SER A 201 -5.40 -13.30 -11.19
CA SER A 201 -5.86 -13.17 -9.79
C SER A 201 -5.19 -11.96 -9.18
N LEU A 202 -5.85 -11.34 -8.21
CA LEU A 202 -5.26 -10.32 -7.35
C LEU A 202 -5.04 -10.94 -5.97
N LEU A 203 -3.81 -10.85 -5.46
CA LEU A 203 -3.44 -11.25 -4.11
C LEU A 203 -3.55 -10.04 -3.20
N LEU A 204 -4.21 -10.25 -2.08
CA LEU A 204 -4.52 -9.25 -1.04
C LEU A 204 -4.22 -9.81 0.36
N ASP A 205 -3.49 -10.93 0.45
CA ASP A 205 -3.20 -11.67 1.69
C ASP A 205 -1.78 -11.44 2.21
N SER A 206 -1.01 -10.57 1.54
CA SER A 206 0.33 -10.19 1.96
C SER A 206 0.71 -8.83 1.38
N ILE A 207 1.58 -8.87 0.38
CA ILE A 207 1.86 -7.76 -0.52
C ILE A 207 0.87 -7.88 -1.67
N THR A 208 0.26 -6.75 -2.03
CA THR A 208 -0.63 -6.67 -3.18
C THR A 208 0.15 -7.04 -4.43
N LYS A 209 -0.33 -8.07 -5.12
CA LYS A 209 0.30 -8.59 -6.34
C LYS A 209 -0.78 -9.08 -7.29
N PHE A 210 -0.51 -9.06 -8.59
CA PHE A 210 -1.36 -9.79 -9.52
C PHE A 210 -0.64 -11.04 -10.03
N ARG A 211 -1.42 -12.08 -10.35
CA ARG A 211 -0.96 -13.35 -10.90
C ARG A 211 -1.65 -13.67 -12.21
N VAL A 212 -0.91 -14.17 -13.19
CA VAL A 212 -1.45 -14.77 -14.41
C VAL A 212 -1.10 -16.25 -14.43
N TYR A 213 -2.13 -17.09 -14.43
CA TYR A 213 -2.04 -18.54 -14.57
C TYR A 213 -2.30 -18.90 -16.02
N ILE A 214 -1.44 -19.74 -16.58
CA ILE A 214 -1.55 -20.30 -17.94
C ILE A 214 -1.41 -21.81 -17.80
N ASP A 215 -2.27 -22.58 -18.47
CA ASP A 215 -2.19 -24.04 -18.41
C ASP A 215 -0.92 -24.55 -19.12
N GLY A 216 -0.29 -25.59 -18.55
CA GLY A 216 0.99 -26.10 -19.04
C GLY A 216 2.19 -25.16 -18.83
N LEU A 217 2.05 -24.08 -18.04
CA LEU A 217 3.19 -23.28 -17.62
C LEU A 217 4.12 -24.12 -16.74
N THR A 218 5.41 -24.15 -17.10
CA THR A 218 6.48 -24.73 -16.29
C THR A 218 7.43 -23.61 -15.88
N VAL A 219 7.76 -23.49 -14.59
CA VAL A 219 8.72 -22.49 -14.11
C VAL A 219 10.13 -22.86 -14.63
N PRO A 220 10.81 -22.03 -15.45
CA PRO A 220 12.25 -22.14 -15.61
C PRO A 220 12.94 -21.47 -14.42
N GLU A 221 14.12 -21.95 -14.00
CA GLU A 221 14.94 -21.32 -12.94
C GLU A 221 15.41 -19.88 -13.27
N SER A 222 15.14 -19.37 -14.48
CA SER A 222 15.37 -17.98 -14.86
C SER A 222 14.44 -17.57 -16.00
N ALA A 223 13.33 -16.92 -15.69
CA ALA A 223 12.64 -16.10 -16.69
C ALA A 223 13.25 -14.70 -16.62
N ASP A 224 14.23 -14.41 -17.49
CA ASP A 224 14.66 -13.03 -17.73
C ASP A 224 13.48 -12.29 -18.36
N LEU A 225 12.86 -11.43 -17.57
CA LEU A 225 11.79 -10.56 -18.01
C LEU A 225 12.38 -9.16 -18.05
N GLU A 226 12.70 -8.70 -19.26
CA GLU A 226 13.22 -7.36 -19.50
C GLU A 226 12.18 -6.34 -19.03
N ASP A 227 12.52 -5.69 -17.92
CA ASP A 227 11.83 -4.57 -17.33
C ASP A 227 12.21 -3.31 -18.10
N SER A 228 11.26 -2.69 -18.80
CA SER A 228 11.55 -1.41 -19.49
C SER A 228 11.59 -0.23 -18.52
N ASP A 229 11.04 -0.33 -17.30
CA ASP A 229 10.74 0.86 -16.48
C ASP A 229 11.01 0.71 -14.96
N GLY A 230 11.34 -0.48 -14.45
CA GLY A 230 11.93 -0.71 -13.11
C GLY A 230 10.96 -0.71 -11.92
N VAL A 231 9.65 -0.51 -12.14
CA VAL A 231 8.67 -0.29 -11.04
C VAL A 231 7.84 -1.54 -10.71
N THR A 232 7.53 -2.40 -11.69
CA THR A 232 6.71 -3.60 -11.46
C THR A 232 7.26 -4.78 -12.27
N SER A 233 8.26 -5.49 -11.73
CA SER A 233 8.82 -6.66 -12.43
C SER A 233 7.90 -7.88 -12.26
N ILE A 234 7.68 -8.63 -13.34
CA ILE A 234 6.96 -9.90 -13.33
C ILE A 234 7.97 -11.03 -13.39
N TYR A 235 7.70 -12.14 -12.71
CA TYR A 235 8.53 -13.35 -12.76
C TYR A 235 7.68 -14.61 -12.72
N SER A 236 8.21 -15.69 -13.29
CA SER A 236 7.60 -17.00 -13.17
C SER A 236 7.90 -17.59 -11.79
N GLN A 237 6.90 -18.22 -11.18
CA GLN A 237 7.06 -18.88 -9.88
C GLN A 237 5.99 -19.95 -9.65
N ASN A 238 6.16 -20.76 -8.60
CA ASN A 238 5.15 -21.69 -8.14
C ASN A 238 4.06 -20.96 -7.36
N GLY A 239 2.86 -20.89 -7.92
CA GLY A 239 1.66 -20.43 -7.24
C GLY A 239 1.05 -21.49 -6.31
N LYS A 240 -0.15 -21.19 -5.80
CA LYS A 240 -0.88 -22.08 -4.88
C LYS A 240 -1.14 -23.44 -5.54
N ASN A 241 -0.99 -24.51 -4.76
CA ASN A 241 -1.11 -25.91 -5.22
C ASN A 241 -0.05 -26.36 -6.24
N GLY A 242 1.10 -25.68 -6.32
CA GLY A 242 2.21 -26.08 -7.18
C GLY A 242 2.01 -25.78 -8.68
N LYS A 243 0.98 -25.01 -9.03
CA LYS A 243 0.79 -24.53 -10.40
C LYS A 243 1.70 -23.34 -10.65
N ALA A 244 2.47 -23.37 -11.73
CA ALA A 244 3.26 -22.21 -12.13
C ALA A 244 2.36 -21.02 -12.49
N CYS A 245 2.83 -19.80 -12.23
CA CYS A 245 2.21 -18.55 -12.63
C CYS A 245 3.26 -17.48 -12.92
N PHE A 246 2.86 -16.44 -13.63
CA PHE A 246 3.57 -15.16 -13.64
C PHE A 246 3.01 -14.28 -12.51
N GLU A 247 3.87 -13.69 -11.69
CA GLU A 247 3.50 -12.82 -10.57
C GLU A 247 4.31 -11.52 -10.60
N SER A 248 3.69 -10.40 -10.23
CA SER A 248 4.39 -9.14 -9.97
C SER A 248 5.14 -9.16 -8.62
N THR A 249 6.31 -8.53 -8.53
CA THR A 249 7.07 -8.38 -7.26
C THR A 249 6.28 -7.69 -6.17
N PHE A 250 5.63 -6.59 -6.51
CA PHE A 250 4.71 -5.84 -5.67
C PHE A 250 3.81 -4.98 -6.59
N LEU A 251 2.70 -4.46 -6.10
CA LEU A 251 1.82 -3.61 -6.88
C LEU A 251 1.21 -2.52 -6.01
N TYR A 252 1.59 -1.28 -6.27
CA TYR A 252 0.96 -0.13 -5.63
C TYR A 252 -0.44 0.12 -6.20
N PRO A 253 -1.39 0.66 -5.41
CA PRO A 253 -2.77 0.87 -5.84
C PRO A 253 -2.87 1.67 -7.14
N GLN A 254 -2.15 2.78 -7.27
CA GLN A 254 -2.14 3.66 -8.44
C GLN A 254 -1.66 2.99 -9.74
N PHE A 255 -0.99 1.85 -9.63
CA PHE A 255 -0.50 1.07 -10.78
C PHE A 255 -1.45 -0.06 -11.18
N PHE A 256 -2.64 -0.17 -10.55
CA PHE A 256 -3.57 -1.25 -10.88
C PHE A 256 -4.02 -1.25 -12.35
N SER A 257 -4.02 -0.10 -13.00
CA SER A 257 -4.35 0.06 -14.42
C SER A 257 -3.22 -0.31 -15.37
N GLU A 258 -1.98 -0.43 -14.90
CA GLU A 258 -0.82 -0.67 -15.76
C GLU A 258 -0.90 -2.03 -16.44
N VAL A 259 -0.92 -2.02 -17.77
CA VAL A 259 -1.03 -3.24 -18.58
C VAL A 259 0.34 -3.90 -18.68
N GLN A 260 0.38 -5.15 -18.27
CA GLN A 260 1.55 -5.97 -18.29
C GLN A 260 1.48 -6.94 -19.47
N THR A 261 2.58 -7.04 -20.23
CA THR A 261 2.67 -7.90 -21.41
C THR A 261 3.58 -9.09 -21.09
N ILE A 262 3.02 -10.30 -21.14
CA ILE A 262 3.71 -11.56 -20.85
C ILE A 262 3.80 -12.36 -22.15
N THR A 263 5.00 -12.76 -22.55
CA THR A 263 5.20 -13.66 -23.70
C THR A 263 5.62 -15.04 -23.20
N TYR A 264 4.84 -16.07 -23.54
CA TYR A 264 5.13 -17.46 -23.18
C TYR A 264 4.86 -18.38 -24.38
N GLY A 265 5.87 -19.16 -24.77
CA GLY A 265 5.84 -19.91 -26.03
C GLY A 265 5.70 -18.95 -27.22
N SER A 266 4.68 -19.17 -28.05
CA SER A 266 4.34 -18.30 -29.20
C SER A 266 3.16 -17.37 -28.92
N LYS A 267 2.72 -17.25 -27.67
CA LYS A 267 1.54 -16.47 -27.27
C LYS A 267 1.95 -15.25 -26.46
N THR A 268 1.18 -14.19 -26.61
CA THR A 268 1.29 -12.97 -25.82
C THR A 268 0.01 -12.78 -25.02
N TYR A 269 0.15 -12.49 -23.74
CA TYR A 269 -0.93 -12.25 -22.78
C TYR A 269 -0.80 -10.82 -22.26
N LYS A 270 -1.91 -10.08 -22.22
CA LYS A 270 -1.96 -8.72 -21.64
C LYS A 270 -3.00 -8.64 -20.55
N ALA A 271 -2.60 -8.18 -19.38
CA ALA A 271 -3.52 -7.97 -18.27
C ALA A 271 -2.98 -6.94 -17.28
N SER A 272 -3.85 -6.41 -16.42
CA SER A 272 -3.51 -5.57 -15.27
C SER A 272 -4.29 -6.04 -14.04
N ALA A 273 -4.05 -5.45 -12.87
CA ALA A 273 -4.91 -5.73 -11.71
C ALA A 273 -6.37 -5.34 -11.97
N LEU A 274 -6.63 -4.30 -12.75
CA LEU A 274 -8.01 -3.97 -13.16
C LEU A 274 -8.63 -5.02 -14.08
N SER A 275 -7.85 -5.84 -14.79
CA SER A 275 -8.38 -7.03 -15.48
C SER A 275 -8.93 -8.08 -14.52
N TYR A 276 -8.39 -8.19 -13.30
CA TYR A 276 -9.02 -8.98 -12.24
C TYR A 276 -10.36 -8.38 -11.84
N CYS A 277 -10.43 -7.06 -11.60
CA CYS A 277 -11.67 -6.37 -11.24
C CYS A 277 -12.73 -6.55 -12.32
N PHE A 278 -12.39 -6.40 -13.61
CA PHE A 278 -13.28 -6.66 -14.74
C PHE A 278 -13.88 -8.07 -14.67
N ARG A 279 -13.04 -9.09 -14.46
CA ARG A 279 -13.53 -10.47 -14.33
C ARG A 279 -14.41 -10.65 -13.09
N ALA A 280 -14.01 -10.06 -11.96
CA ALA A 280 -14.69 -10.19 -10.68
C ALA A 280 -16.10 -9.59 -10.74
N LEU A 281 -16.28 -8.44 -11.40
CA LEU A 281 -17.58 -7.83 -11.66
C LEU A 281 -18.50 -8.70 -12.53
N ASN A 282 -17.93 -9.49 -13.44
CA ASN A 282 -18.66 -10.44 -14.29
C ASN A 282 -18.90 -11.81 -13.63
N SER A 283 -18.47 -12.00 -12.37
CA SER A 283 -18.78 -13.20 -11.60
C SER A 283 -20.27 -13.23 -11.21
N SER A 284 -20.84 -14.42 -11.08
CA SER A 284 -22.17 -14.59 -10.46
C SER A 284 -22.14 -14.57 -8.94
N ASP A 285 -20.95 -14.65 -8.34
CA ASP A 285 -20.77 -14.66 -6.87
C ASP A 285 -20.64 -13.23 -6.33
N ALA A 286 -21.54 -12.87 -5.40
CA ALA A 286 -21.62 -11.52 -4.86
C ALA A 286 -20.36 -11.10 -4.08
N LYS A 287 -19.72 -12.02 -3.34
CA LYS A 287 -18.49 -11.70 -2.60
C LYS A 287 -17.34 -11.39 -3.56
N THR A 288 -17.24 -12.16 -4.65
CA THR A 288 -16.30 -11.91 -5.75
C THR A 288 -16.57 -10.56 -6.42
N GLN A 289 -17.83 -10.22 -6.70
CA GLN A 289 -18.17 -8.91 -7.25
C GLN A 289 -17.75 -7.77 -6.29
N ASN A 290 -18.04 -7.92 -5.00
CA ASN A 290 -17.75 -6.89 -4.00
C ASN A 290 -16.25 -6.65 -3.84
N ILE A 291 -15.40 -7.69 -3.85
CA ILE A 291 -13.95 -7.48 -3.81
C ILE A 291 -13.44 -6.79 -5.08
N GLY A 292 -14.02 -7.09 -6.26
CA GLY A 292 -13.72 -6.40 -7.50
C GLY A 292 -14.10 -4.91 -7.47
N LYS A 293 -15.29 -4.59 -6.94
CA LYS A 293 -15.75 -3.20 -6.73
C LYS A 293 -14.83 -2.46 -5.77
N ALA A 294 -14.52 -3.06 -4.63
CA ALA A 294 -13.70 -2.43 -3.59
C ALA A 294 -12.27 -2.17 -4.07
N ALA A 295 -11.66 -3.12 -4.77
CA ALA A 295 -10.33 -2.95 -5.35
C ALA A 295 -10.30 -1.85 -6.43
N TYR A 296 -11.37 -1.73 -7.23
CA TYR A 296 -11.47 -0.65 -8.21
C TYR A 296 -11.67 0.72 -7.55
N GLU A 297 -12.57 0.85 -6.56
CA GLU A 297 -12.73 2.10 -5.81
C GLU A 297 -11.42 2.49 -5.14
N TYR A 298 -10.74 1.54 -4.52
CA TYR A 298 -9.43 1.78 -3.92
C TYR A 298 -8.44 2.34 -4.93
N TYR A 299 -8.25 1.69 -6.09
CA TYR A 299 -7.45 2.25 -7.17
C TYR A 299 -7.87 3.69 -7.55
N LYS A 300 -9.16 3.90 -7.83
CA LYS A 300 -9.70 5.16 -8.33
C LYS A 300 -9.46 6.32 -7.35
N TYR A 301 -9.83 6.13 -6.09
CA TYR A 301 -9.79 7.19 -5.09
C TYR A 301 -8.39 7.41 -4.53
N ILE A 302 -7.55 6.37 -4.44
CA ILE A 302 -6.13 6.57 -4.11
C ILE A 302 -5.42 7.31 -5.23
N THR A 303 -5.65 6.94 -6.49
CA THR A 303 -5.04 7.65 -7.63
C THR A 303 -5.45 9.12 -7.68
N ALA A 304 -6.71 9.43 -7.37
CA ALA A 304 -7.19 10.81 -7.33
C ALA A 304 -6.62 11.61 -6.15
N TYR A 305 -6.36 10.96 -5.01
CA TYR A 305 -5.75 11.61 -3.84
C TYR A 305 -4.27 11.93 -4.04
N LEU A 306 -3.54 11.08 -4.77
CA LEU A 306 -2.10 11.21 -5.05
C LEU A 306 -1.76 12.08 -6.28
N ALA A 307 -2.75 12.73 -6.90
CA ALA A 307 -2.62 13.48 -8.16
C ALA A 307 -2.59 15.00 -7.95
#